data_AF-A0A0S9Q564-F1
#
_entry.id   AF-A0A0S9Q564-F1
#
_cell.length_a   1.000
_cell.length_b   1.000
_cell.length_c   1.000
_cell.angle_alpha   90.00
_cell.angle_beta   90.00
_cell.angle_gamma   90.00
#
_symmetry.space_group_name_H-M   'P 1'
#
loop_
_entity.id
_entity.type
_entity.pdbx_description
1 polymer ?
#
loop_
_entity_poly.entity_id
_entity_poly.type
_entity_poly.pdbx_seq_one_letter_code
_entity_poly.pdbx_strand_id
1 'polypeptide(L)' 'MATYDADLQAAVDSTSVAYATGQTELLDYLRGELAQRDIETSDEDWLHRMVEGIKADRGFMIDSEPSDYERPRRDT' A
#
# COMPACT_ATOMS: atom_id res chain seq x y z
N MET A 1 16.19 10.19 3.70
CA MET A 1 15.11 9.40 4.32
C MET A 1 13.99 9.44 3.30
N ALA A 2 13.61 8.30 2.71
CA ALA A 2 12.45 8.28 1.81
C ALA A 2 11.24 8.73 2.64
N THR A 3 10.72 9.92 2.34
CA THR A 3 9.54 10.46 3.03
C THR A 3 8.33 9.92 2.30
N TYR A 4 8.06 8.62 2.40
CA TYR A 4 6.85 8.05 1.83
C TYR A 4 5.63 8.43 2.66
N ASP A 5 4.47 8.47 2.02
CA ASP A 5 3.23 8.79 2.74
C ASP A 5 2.92 7.71 3.80
N ALA A 6 2.58 8.19 5.01
CA ALA A 6 2.25 7.31 6.14
C ALA A 6 0.99 6.47 5.86
N ASP A 7 0.06 6.99 5.06
CA ASP A 7 -1.17 6.31 4.70
C ASP A 7 -0.91 5.17 3.71
N LEU A 8 0.04 5.33 2.79
CA LEU A 8 0.49 4.24 1.90
C LEU A 8 1.13 3.09 2.72
N GLN A 9 2.04 3.42 3.65
CA GLN A 9 2.64 2.40 4.50
C GLN A 9 1.58 1.73 5.39
N ALA A 10 0.65 2.48 5.96
CA ALA A 10 -0.42 1.92 6.80
C ALA A 10 -1.34 0.96 6.03
N ALA A 11 -1.61 1.22 4.74
CA ALA A 11 -2.38 0.32 3.89
C ALA A 11 -1.62 -1.00 3.63
N VAL A 12 -0.32 -0.91 3.36
CA VAL A 12 0.56 -2.08 3.17
C VAL A 12 0.70 -2.89 4.46
N ASP A 13 0.88 -2.24 5.61
CA ASP A 13 0.96 -2.88 6.93
C ASP A 13 -0.34 -3.65 7.25
N SER A 14 -1.49 -3.02 7.03
CA SER A 14 -2.81 -3.64 7.21
C SER A 14 -2.99 -4.86 6.31
N THR A 15 -2.54 -4.77 5.06
CA THR A 15 -2.58 -5.88 4.10
C THR A 15 -1.63 -7.01 4.51
N SER A 16 -0.45 -6.71 5.07
CA SER A 16 0.47 -7.70 5.63
C SER A 16 -0.14 -8.46 6.82
N VAL A 17 -0.85 -7.74 7.69
CA VAL A 17 -1.61 -8.37 8.78
C VAL A 17 -2.71 -9.27 8.23
N ALA A 18 -3.47 -8.81 7.23
CA ALA A 18 -4.51 -9.61 6.60
C ALA A 18 -3.94 -10.89 5.98
N TYR A 19 -2.82 -10.80 5.25
CA TYR A 19 -2.12 -11.97 4.72
C TYR A 19 -1.74 -12.96 5.82
N ALA A 20 -1.19 -12.48 6.93
CA ALA A 20 -0.83 -13.32 8.07
C ALA A 20 -2.05 -14.02 8.73
N THR A 21 -3.25 -13.49 8.56
CA THR A 21 -4.51 -14.11 9.01
C THR A 21 -5.16 -15.06 8.00
N GLY A 22 -4.54 -15.23 6.82
CA GLY A 22 -5.00 -16.16 5.78
C GLY A 22 -5.75 -15.51 4.61
N GLN A 23 -5.76 -14.18 4.50
CA GLN A 23 -6.34 -13.50 3.34
C GLN A 23 -5.54 -13.82 2.07
N THR A 24 -6.21 -14.26 1.00
CA THR A 24 -5.57 -14.60 -0.29
C THR A 24 -5.72 -13.50 -1.34
N GLU A 25 -6.85 -12.78 -1.33
CA GLU A 25 -7.15 -11.69 -2.27
C GLU A 25 -6.46 -10.39 -1.82
N LEU A 26 -5.13 -10.39 -1.79
CA LEU A 26 -4.34 -9.27 -1.25
C LEU A 26 -4.39 -8.02 -2.12
N LEU A 27 -4.55 -8.17 -3.43
CA LEU A 27 -4.67 -7.05 -4.36
C LEU A 27 -5.93 -6.23 -4.08
N ASP A 28 -7.08 -6.91 -4.00
CA ASP A 28 -8.35 -6.26 -3.73
C ASP A 28 -8.40 -5.72 -2.30
N TYR A 29 -7.78 -6.43 -1.35
CA TYR A 29 -7.63 -5.94 0.01
C TYR A 29 -6.80 -4.65 0.08
N LEU A 30 -5.64 -4.63 -0.58
CA LEU A 30 -4.78 -3.44 -0.63
C LEU A 30 -5.50 -2.25 -1.28
N ARG A 31 -6.21 -2.48 -2.39
CA ARG A 31 -7.06 -1.46 -3.03
C ARG A 31 -8.12 -0.91 -2.08
N GLY A 32 -8.77 -1.79 -1.30
CA GLY A 32 -9.74 -1.39 -0.29
C GLY A 32 -9.12 -0.60 0.87
N GLU A 33 -7.92 -0.96 1.31
CA GLU A 33 -7.19 -0.22 2.35
C GLU A 33 -6.75 1.17 1.87
N LEU A 34 -6.32 1.30 0.62
CA LEU A 34 -5.99 2.59 0.02
C LEU A 34 -7.23 3.46 -0.12
N ALA A 35 -8.33 2.91 -0.63
CA ALA A 35 -9.59 3.63 -0.80
C ALA A 35 -10.16 4.13 0.54
N GLN A 36 -10.03 3.37 1.63
CA GLN A 36 -10.43 3.81 2.98
C GLN A 36 -9.62 5.02 3.49
N ARG A 37 -8.48 5.32 2.87
CA ARG A 37 -7.59 6.43 3.20
C ARG A 37 -7.66 7.55 2.16
N ASP A 38 -8.70 7.55 1.32
CA ASP A 38 -8.88 8.48 0.20
C ASP A 38 -7.71 8.43 -0.82
N ILE A 39 -7.06 7.27 -0.94
CA ILE A 39 -6.01 7.01 -1.92
C ILE A 39 -6.56 6.09 -2.99
N GLU A 40 -6.67 6.60 -4.21
CA GLU A 40 -6.96 5.82 -5.40
C GLU A 40 -5.71 5.78 -6.28
N THR A 41 -5.38 4.61 -6.80
CA THR A 41 -4.27 4.44 -7.75
C THR A 41 -4.65 3.45 -8.84
N SER A 42 -4.25 3.80 -10.05
CA SER A 42 -4.31 2.99 -11.26
C SER A 42 -2.98 2.29 -11.56
N ASP A 43 -1.95 2.50 -10.73
CA ASP A 43 -0.65 1.86 -10.86
C ASP A 43 -0.71 0.39 -10.40
N GLU A 44 -1.15 -0.48 -11.32
CA GLU A 44 -1.22 -1.91 -11.08
C GLU A 44 0.16 -2.52 -10.80
N ASP A 45 1.21 -2.05 -11.47
CA ASP A 45 2.57 -2.53 -11.27
C ASP A 45 3.07 -2.26 -9.85
N TRP A 46 2.75 -1.10 -9.28
CA TRP A 46 3.02 -0.79 -7.88
C TRP A 46 2.24 -1.70 -6.94
N LEU A 47 0.92 -1.87 -7.16
CA LEU A 47 0.09 -2.74 -6.32
C LEU A 47 0.61 -4.19 -6.30
N HIS A 48 0.95 -4.74 -7.47
CA HIS A 48 1.54 -6.06 -7.58
C HIS A 48 2.88 -6.17 -6.85
N ARG A 49 3.76 -5.17 -6.99
CA ARG A 49 5.04 -5.13 -6.26
C ARG A 49 4.85 -5.11 -4.75
N MET A 50 3.89 -4.34 -4.23
CA MET A 50 3.61 -4.30 -2.79
C MET A 50 3.11 -5.65 -2.28
N VAL A 51 2.21 -6.31 -3.02
CA VAL A 51 1.70 -7.63 -2.65
C VAL A 51 2.79 -8.70 -2.66
N GLU A 52 3.68 -8.70 -3.66
CA GLU A 52 4.83 -9.60 -3.68
C GLU A 52 5.81 -9.30 -2.54
N GLY A 53 6.01 -8.02 -2.21
CA GLY A 53 6.77 -7.58 -1.04
C GLY A 53 6.21 -8.13 0.28
N ILE A 54 4.90 -7.98 0.49
CA ILE A 54 4.18 -8.50 1.66
C ILE A 54 4.32 -10.03 1.80
N LYS A 55 4.22 -10.76 0.67
CA LYS A 55 4.39 -12.22 0.67
C LYS A 55 5.82 -12.64 1.01
N ALA A 56 6.80 -11.86 0.57
CA ALA A 56 8.22 -12.14 0.81
C ALA A 56 8.67 -11.77 2.22
N ASP A 57 8.14 -10.68 2.78
CA ASP A 57 8.50 -10.18 4.11
C ASP A 57 7.28 -9.62 4.85
N ARG A 58 7.02 -10.15 6.05
CA ARG A 58 5.94 -9.68 6.93
C ARG A 58 6.18 -8.24 7.42
N GLY A 59 7.44 -7.81 7.52
CA GLY A 59 7.85 -6.46 7.89
C GLY A 59 8.10 -5.54 6.70
N PHE A 60 7.54 -5.88 5.53
CA PHE A 60 7.76 -5.14 4.29
C PHE A 60 7.41 -3.66 4.44
N MET A 61 8.38 -2.81 4.16
CA MET A 61 8.18 -1.36 4.05
C MET A 61 8.14 -0.95 2.59
N ILE A 62 7.28 0.00 2.27
CA ILE A 62 7.17 0.51 0.90
C ILE A 62 8.48 1.16 0.48
N ASP A 63 8.90 0.85 -0.74
CA ASP A 63 10.15 1.37 -1.33
C ASP A 63 9.91 2.53 -2.30
N SER A 64 8.66 2.70 -2.73
CA SER A 64 8.22 3.65 -3.74
C SER A 64 6.75 4.02 -3.53
N GLU A 65 6.35 5.17 -4.02
CA GLU A 65 4.95 5.58 -4.12
C GLU A 65 4.38 5.13 -5.47
N PRO A 66 3.05 4.94 -5.60
CA PRO A 66 2.43 4.73 -6.91
C PRO A 66 2.76 5.89 -7.84
N SER A 67 2.94 5.62 -9.13
CA SER A 67 3.35 6.62 -10.12
C SER A 67 2.33 7.74 -10.35
N ASP A 68 1.06 7.47 -10.07
CA ASP A 68 -0.05 8.42 -10.13
C ASP A 68 -0.44 9.00 -8.76
N TYR A 69 0.35 8.70 -7.73
CA TYR A 69 0.10 9.21 -6.39
C TYR A 69 0.40 10.71 -6.28
N GLU A 70 -0.65 11.51 -6.21
CA GLU A 70 -0.54 12.91 -5.82
C GLU A 70 -0.65 13.03 -4.30
N ARG A 71 0.45 13.40 -3.65
CA ARG A 71 0.42 13.70 -2.22
C ARG A 71 -0.67 14.74 -1.94
N PRO A 72 -1.57 14.50 -0.97
CA PRO A 72 -2.55 15.49 -0.60
C PRO A 72 -1.79 16.77 -0.22
N ARG A 73 -2.05 17.86 -0.96
CA ARG A 73 -1.52 19.18 -0.60
C ARG A 73 -2.08 19.51 0.78
N ARG A 74 -1.27 19.33 1.80
CA ARG A 74 -1.52 19.96 3.10
C ARG A 74 -1.27 21.45 2.90
N ASP A 75 -2.31 22.17 2.48
CA ASP A 75 -2.31 23.62 2.55
C ASP A 75 -2.08 24.00 4.01
N THR A 76 -0.84 24.39 4.34
CA THR A 76 -0.44 24.99 5.62
C THR A 76 -0.83 26.45 5.67
#